data_AF-M4D3H0-F1
#
_entry.id   AF-M4D3H0-F1
#
_cell.length_a   1.000
_cell.length_b   1.000
_cell.length_c   1.000
_cell.angle_alpha   90.00
_cell.angle_beta   90.00
_cell.angle_gamma   90.00
#
_symmetry.space_group_name_H-M   'P 1'
#
loop_
_entity.id
_entity.type
_entity.pdbx_description
1 polymer ?
#
loop_
_entity_poly.entity_id
_entity_poly.type
_entity_poly.pdbx_seq_one_letter_code
_entity_poly.pdbx_strand_id
1 'polypeptide(L)'
;MSYYNHLIVPTLQTETEAETQTQDASDNNVWHFRGSDTAAKASSVMMRVIVYKLFDLCSPENKKTLLPLGHGDPAVYPCFRTSIHVENAVVDVIRSGKGNSYGPAAGILPARQ
;
A
#
# COMPACT_ATOMS: atom_id res chain seq x y z
N MET A 1 -11.60 -18.09 17.25
CA MET A 1 -11.18 -16.72 16.90
C MET A 1 -9.98 -16.82 15.98
N SER A 2 -10.16 -16.54 14.69
CA SER A 2 -9.09 -16.64 13.69
C SER A 2 -8.10 -15.50 13.91
N TYR A 3 -6.87 -15.82 14.30
CA TYR A 3 -5.80 -14.84 14.48
C TYR A 3 -5.35 -14.19 13.15
N TYR A 4 -5.93 -14.58 12.01
CA TYR A 4 -5.50 -14.18 10.66
C TYR A 4 -6.32 -13.05 10.03
N ASN A 5 -7.28 -12.45 10.76
CA ASN A 5 -8.07 -11.34 10.20
C ASN A 5 -7.22 -10.12 9.82
N HIS A 6 -6.02 -9.95 10.40
CA HIS A 6 -5.08 -8.88 10.05
C HIS A 6 -4.29 -9.13 8.76
N LEU A 7 -4.35 -10.35 8.21
CA LEU A 7 -3.68 -10.73 6.96
C LEU A 7 -4.64 -10.70 5.77
N ILE A 8 -5.91 -10.33 6.00
CA ILE A 8 -6.90 -10.09 4.94
C ILE A 8 -6.73 -8.65 4.46
N VAL A 9 -5.75 -8.43 3.59
CA VAL A 9 -5.71 -7.20 2.79
C VAL A 9 -6.69 -7.39 1.63
N PRO A 10 -7.46 -6.36 1.20
CA PRO A 10 -8.40 -6.48 0.10
C PRO A 10 -7.73 -7.21 -1.07
N THR A 11 -8.42 -8.25 -1.57
CA THR A 11 -8.05 -8.88 -2.83
C THR A 11 -7.84 -7.77 -3.84
N LEU A 12 -6.72 -7.83 -4.55
CA LEU A 12 -6.47 -6.92 -5.66
C LEU A 12 -7.52 -7.29 -6.71
N GLN A 13 -8.69 -6.66 -6.60
CA GLN A 13 -9.61 -6.56 -7.71
C GLN A 13 -8.74 -5.94 -8.78
N THR A 14 -8.38 -6.73 -9.78
CA THR A 14 -8.00 -6.16 -11.07
C THR A 14 -9.24 -5.38 -11.45
N GLU A 15 -9.25 -4.09 -11.11
CA GLU A 15 -10.19 -3.15 -11.66
C GLU A 15 -10.10 -3.42 -13.15
N THR A 16 -11.19 -3.96 -13.71
CA THR A 16 -11.38 -3.87 -15.15
C THR A 16 -11.30 -2.38 -15.37
N GLU A 17 -10.22 -1.88 -15.97
CA GLU A 17 -10.01 -0.46 -16.18
C GLU A 17 -11.34 0.06 -16.72
N ALA A 18 -12.06 0.82 -15.90
CA ALA A 18 -13.27 1.45 -16.37
C ALA A 18 -12.76 2.36 -17.48
N GLU A 19 -13.13 2.06 -18.73
CA GLU A 19 -12.99 3.01 -19.80
C GLU A 19 -13.72 4.25 -19.33
N THR A 20 -12.98 5.21 -18.78
CA THR A 20 -13.56 6.47 -18.34
C THR A 20 -13.74 7.25 -19.63
N GLN A 21 -14.79 6.91 -20.35
CA GLN A 21 -15.25 7.66 -21.50
C GLN A 21 -15.85 8.95 -20.92
N THR A 22 -15.05 9.98 -20.78
CA THR A 22 -15.57 11.34 -20.75
C THR A 22 -15.98 11.71 -22.18
N GLN A 23 -17.15 11.23 -22.60
CA GLN A 23 -17.97 11.77 -23.69
C GLN A 23 -19.05 12.66 -23.04
N ASP A 24 -19.49 13.82 -23.53
CA ASP A 24 -19.45 14.46 -24.85
C ASP A 24 -19.54 15.99 -24.67
N ALA A 25 -18.78 16.76 -25.45
CA ALA A 25 -19.20 18.10 -25.93
C ALA A 25 -18.21 18.60 -26.99
N SER A 26 -18.63 18.52 -28.26
CA SER A 26 -17.94 18.98 -29.48
C SER A 26 -16.53 18.44 -29.71
N ASP A 27 -16.27 17.97 -30.94
CA ASP A 27 -15.07 17.29 -31.42
C ASP A 27 -13.71 18.02 -31.20
N ASN A 28 -13.70 19.18 -30.55
CA ASN A 28 -12.48 19.96 -30.29
C ASN A 28 -12.09 20.07 -28.80
N ASN A 29 -12.89 19.58 -27.83
CA ASN A 29 -12.64 19.81 -26.39
C ASN A 29 -12.65 18.53 -25.52
N VAL A 30 -12.28 17.38 -26.08
CA VAL A 30 -12.19 16.13 -25.29
C VAL A 30 -10.83 16.04 -24.58
N TRP A 31 -10.86 15.94 -23.25
CA TRP A 31 -9.64 15.78 -22.44
C TRP A 31 -9.18 14.31 -22.46
N HIS A 32 -8.02 14.05 -23.06
CA HIS A 32 -7.43 12.71 -23.15
C HIS A 32 -6.44 12.42 -22.00
N PHE A 33 -6.88 12.56 -20.74
CA PHE A 33 -6.06 12.11 -19.62
C PHE A 33 -6.10 10.58 -19.54
N ARG A 34 -4.98 9.93 -19.85
CA ARG A 34 -4.82 8.49 -19.68
C ARG A 34 -3.49 8.17 -19.01
N GLY A 35 -3.48 7.14 -18.17
CA GLY A 35 -2.25 6.56 -17.64
C GLY A 35 -1.40 5.94 -18.76
N SER A 36 -0.11 5.73 -18.50
CA SER A 36 0.79 5.09 -19.47
C SER A 36 0.51 3.59 -19.58
N ASP A 37 0.32 3.09 -20.79
CA ASP A 37 0.20 1.64 -21.06
C ASP A 37 1.43 0.87 -20.55
N THR A 38 2.61 1.49 -20.56
CA THR A 38 3.83 0.90 -19.99
C THR A 38 3.74 0.75 -18.47
N ALA A 39 3.11 1.70 -17.79
CA ALA A 39 2.89 1.64 -16.34
C ALA A 39 1.85 0.58 -15.98
N ALA A 40 0.76 0.47 -16.75
CA ALA A 40 -0.25 -0.57 -16.59
C ALA A 40 0.33 -1.98 -16.82
N LYS A 41 1.16 -2.16 -17.85
CA LYS A 41 1.84 -3.44 -18.09
C LYS A 41 2.85 -3.77 -16.97
N ALA A 42 3.59 -2.78 -16.48
CA ALA A 42 4.54 -2.97 -15.39
C ALA A 42 3.85 -3.36 -14.05
N SER A 43 2.66 -2.81 -13.76
CA SER A 43 1.92 -3.13 -12.53
C SER A 43 1.27 -4.52 -12.55
N SER A 44 1.07 -5.13 -13.72
CA SER A 44 0.45 -6.45 -13.89
C SER A 44 1.25 -7.63 -13.28
N VAL A 45 2.55 -7.44 -13.01
CA VAL A 45 3.44 -8.46 -12.43
C VAL A 45 4.01 -7.97 -11.09
N MET A 46 3.13 -7.72 -10.13
CA MET A 46 3.54 -7.37 -8.77
C MET A 46 3.71 -8.61 -7.90
N MET A 47 4.76 -8.64 -7.07
CA MET A 47 4.99 -9.70 -6.07
C MET A 47 3.73 -10.05 -5.27
N ARG A 48 2.97 -9.02 -4.88
CA ARG A 48 1.67 -9.15 -4.21
C ARG A 48 0.71 -10.07 -4.97
N VAL A 49 0.53 -9.84 -6.27
CA VAL A 49 -0.40 -10.62 -7.13
C VAL A 49 0.02 -12.09 -7.19
N ILE A 50 1.31 -12.35 -7.34
CA ILE A 50 1.85 -13.71 -7.43
C ILE A 50 1.65 -14.44 -6.08
N VAL A 51 1.97 -13.80 -4.96
CA VAL A 51 1.83 -14.36 -3.62
C VAL A 51 0.37 -14.74 -3.32
N TYR A 52 -0.60 -13.87 -3.65
CA TYR A 52 -2.02 -14.19 -3.45
C TYR A 52 -2.48 -15.34 -4.34
N LYS A 53 -2.11 -15.37 -5.62
CA LYS A 53 -2.43 -16.51 -6.51
C LYS A 53 -1.89 -17.84 -5.95
N LEU A 54 -0.70 -17.84 -5.35
CA LEU A 54 -0.15 -19.03 -4.70
C LEU A 54 -0.95 -19.45 -3.47
N PHE A 55 -1.43 -18.50 -2.67
CA PHE A 55 -2.30 -18.80 -1.53
C PHE A 55 -3.67 -19.33 -1.95
N ASP A 56 -4.25 -18.82 -3.04
CA ASP A 56 -5.52 -19.31 -3.58
C ASP A 56 -5.42 -20.76 -4.08
N LEU A 57 -4.23 -21.19 -4.53
CA LEU A 57 -3.96 -22.58 -4.91
C LEU A 57 -3.75 -23.52 -3.71
N CYS A 58 -3.62 -23.00 -2.50
CA CYS A 58 -3.45 -23.82 -1.31
C CYS A 58 -4.79 -24.41 -0.87
N SER A 59 -4.90 -25.75 -0.80
CA SER A 59 -6.15 -26.42 -0.44
C SER A 59 -6.63 -26.06 0.98
N PRO A 60 -7.91 -25.67 1.17
CA PRO A 60 -8.50 -25.45 2.49
C PRO A 60 -8.54 -26.72 3.35
N GLU A 61 -8.51 -27.90 2.74
CA GLU A 61 -8.57 -29.20 3.42
C GLU A 61 -7.24 -29.54 4.10
N ASN A 62 -6.14 -29.04 3.52
CA ASN A 62 -4.83 -29.10 4.13
C ASN A 62 -4.79 -28.06 5.26
N LYS A 63 -5.08 -28.48 6.50
CA LYS A 63 -5.03 -27.67 7.74
C LYS A 63 -3.63 -27.09 8.09
N LYS A 64 -2.72 -26.99 7.11
CA LYS A 64 -1.41 -26.39 7.26
C LYS A 64 -1.56 -24.88 7.33
N THR A 65 -0.83 -24.26 8.24
CA THR A 65 -0.78 -22.80 8.34
C THR A 65 -0.01 -22.24 7.15
N LEU A 66 -0.59 -21.26 6.45
CA LEU A 66 0.11 -20.50 5.42
C LEU A 66 1.08 -19.53 6.07
N LEU A 67 2.34 -19.54 5.62
CA LEU A 67 3.40 -18.64 6.08
C LEU A 67 3.63 -17.57 5.02
N PRO A 68 3.27 -16.30 5.27
CA PRO A 68 3.18 -15.31 4.21
C PRO A 68 4.51 -14.56 4.00
N LEU A 69 5.56 -15.30 3.61
CA LEU A 69 6.95 -14.82 3.48
C LEU A 69 7.19 -13.81 2.34
N GLY A 70 6.20 -13.57 1.49
CA GLY A 70 6.28 -12.61 0.39
C GLY A 70 5.91 -11.17 0.76
N HIS A 71 5.47 -10.90 1.99
CA HIS A 71 5.20 -9.53 2.45
C HIS A 71 6.49 -8.77 2.74
N GLY A 72 6.64 -7.60 2.11
CA GLY A 72 7.73 -6.67 2.39
C GLY A 72 7.46 -5.71 3.55
N ASP A 73 6.23 -5.65 4.05
CA ASP A 73 5.87 -4.81 5.21
C ASP A 73 6.06 -5.63 6.51
N PRO A 74 7.01 -5.28 7.39
CA PRO A 74 7.22 -5.99 8.64
C PRO A 74 6.08 -5.81 9.64
N ALA A 75 5.29 -4.74 9.55
CA ALA A 75 4.24 -4.41 10.53
C ALA A 75 3.08 -5.43 10.54
N VAL A 76 2.98 -6.27 9.50
CA VAL A 76 2.01 -7.38 9.47
C VAL A 76 2.31 -8.44 10.52
N TYR A 77 3.54 -8.53 11.03
CA TYR A 77 3.90 -9.48 12.07
C TYR A 77 3.90 -8.80 13.44
N PRO A 78 3.14 -9.31 14.43
CA PRO A 78 3.03 -8.68 15.75
C PRO A 78 4.34 -8.55 16.54
N CYS A 79 5.39 -9.27 16.14
CA CYS A 79 6.73 -9.19 16.72
C CYS A 79 7.53 -7.97 16.24
N PHE A 80 7.18 -7.37 15.11
CA PHE A 80 7.76 -6.12 14.64
C PHE A 80 6.85 -4.96 15.06
N ARG A 81 7.13 -4.39 16.24
CA ARG A 81 6.42 -3.20 16.73
C ARG A 81 7.32 -1.98 16.67
N THR A 82 6.69 -0.83 16.41
CA THR A 82 7.33 0.47 16.58
C THR A 82 7.83 0.60 18.02
N SER A 83 9.02 1.19 18.19
CA SER A 83 9.61 1.41 19.51
C SER A 83 8.81 2.44 20.30
N ILE A 84 8.67 2.24 21.60
CA ILE A 84 8.03 3.20 22.52
C ILE A 84 8.68 4.59 22.45
N HIS A 85 9.97 4.67 22.13
CA HIS A 85 10.66 5.96 21.96
C HIS A 85 10.12 6.76 20.76
N VAL A 86 9.75 6.07 19.68
CA VAL A 86 9.15 6.70 18.50
C VAL A 86 7.74 7.18 18.84
N GLU A 87 6.96 6.36 19.53
CA GLU A 87 5.60 6.74 19.97
C GLU A 87 5.63 7.99 20.87
N ASN A 88 6.53 8.03 21.85
CA ASN A 88 6.70 9.19 22.72
C ASN A 88 7.12 10.44 21.95
N ALA A 89 8.08 10.32 21.02
CA ALA A 89 8.51 11.45 20.19
C ALA A 89 7.37 12.03 19.33
N VAL A 90 6.49 11.17 18.79
CA VAL A 90 5.29 11.60 18.05
C VAL A 90 4.33 12.34 18.97
N VAL A 91 4.09 11.84 20.18
CA VAL A 91 3.22 12.51 21.16
C VAL A 91 3.78 13.89 21.54
N ASP A 92 5.09 13.99 21.76
CA ASP A 92 5.74 15.24 22.15
C ASP A 92 5.71 16.29 21.04
N VAL A 93 5.91 15.89 19.77
CA VAL A 93 5.83 16.84 18.65
C VAL A 93 4.41 17.36 18.44
N ILE A 94 3.39 16.50 18.62
CA ILE A 94 1.98 16.89 18.54
C ILE A 94 1.64 17.88 19.64
N ARG A 95 2.02 17.57 20.90
CA ARG A 95 1.73 18.44 22.06
C ARG A 95 2.43 19.78 21.98
N SER A 96 3.66 19.81 21.45
CA SER A 96 4.43 21.05 21.31
C SER A 96 4.03 21.90 20.10
N GLY A 97 3.30 21.34 19.13
CA GLY A 97 2.92 22.04 17.89
C GLY A 97 4.09 22.31 16.93
N LYS A 98 5.30 21.80 17.22
CA LYS A 98 6.52 22.10 16.47
C LYS A 98 6.63 21.38 15.12
N GLY A 99 5.76 20.40 14.86
CA GLY A 99 5.78 19.57 13.65
C GLY A 99 4.77 19.97 12.57
N ASN A 100 4.06 21.08 12.73
CA ASN A 100 2.88 21.40 11.90
C ASN A 100 3.19 22.26 10.66
N SER A 101 4.43 22.69 10.49
CA SER A 101 4.87 23.55 9.38
C SER A 101 5.57 22.75 8.28
N TYR A 102 5.66 23.32 7.08
CA TYR A 102 6.47 22.75 6.00
C TYR A 102 7.95 22.60 6.41
N GLY A 103 8.51 21.43 6.14
CA GLY A 103 9.95 21.21 6.24
C GLY A 103 10.68 21.70 4.97
N PRO A 104 12.01 21.90 5.04
CA PRO A 104 12.83 22.10 3.85
C PRO A 104 12.70 20.92 2.88
N ALA A 105 12.91 21.13 1.58
CA ALA A 105 12.82 20.07 0.57
C ALA A 105 13.75 18.87 0.85
N ALA A 106 14.92 19.14 1.41
CA ALA A 106 15.88 18.11 1.83
C ALA A 106 15.58 17.52 3.22
N GLY A 107 14.53 17.95 3.92
CA GLY A 107 14.29 17.62 5.32
C GLY A 107 15.02 18.54 6.30
N ILE A 108 14.57 18.54 7.57
CA ILE A 108 15.11 19.37 8.65
C ILE A 108 16.58 19.03 8.91
N LEU A 109 17.41 20.04 9.18
CA LEU A 109 18.85 19.85 9.38
C LEU A 109 19.18 18.85 10.51
N PRO A 110 18.53 18.88 11.70
CA PRO A 110 18.82 17.91 12.75
C PRO A 110 18.52 16.45 12.41
N ALA A 111 17.70 16.17 11.38
CA ALA A 111 17.41 14.80 10.94
C ALA A 111 18.44 14.28 9.92
N ARG A 112 19.32 15.15 9.40
CA ARG A 112 20.34 14.82 8.40
C ARG A 112 21.78 14.91 8.93
N GLN A 113 21.95 15.30 10.19
CA GLN A 113 23.22 15.37 10.89
C GLN A 113 23.34 14.17 11.83
#